data_AF-A0A1F5G470-F1
#
_entry.id   AF-A0A1F5G470-F1
#
_cell.length_a   1.000
_cell.length_b   1.000
_cell.length_c   1.000
_cell.angle_alpha   90.00
_cell.angle_beta   90.00
_cell.angle_gamma   90.00
#
_symmetry.space_group_name_H-M   'P 1'
#
loop_
_entity.id
_entity.type
_entity.pdbx_description
1 polymer ?
#
loop_
_entity_poly.entity_id
_entity_poly.type
_entity_poly.pdbx_seq_one_letter_code
_entity_poly.pdbx_strand_id
1 'polypeptide(L)'
;MGKTVAVAIILLSIIFFGFVLISNKNKESKKPLLEKNPQQTYTIQDQAQPVDKQASFDIFTNGTFRVFTASMYHNLSEDVYIQADNPNLVHVKKAGITWNDFFKTLPFSLTKDCLITGSRETFCSTQTKKLKFTLNGENTPNALDLEIKQNDKLVVSYGD
;
A
#
# COMPACT_ATOMS: atom_id res chain seq x y z
N MET A 1 -80.88 11.06 -12.33
CA MET A 1 -80.06 10.63 -13.49
C MET A 1 -78.67 11.24 -13.33
N GLY A 2 -77.62 10.48 -13.69
CA GLY A 2 -76.20 10.64 -13.30
C GLY A 2 -75.58 12.04 -13.41
N LYS A 3 -74.43 12.32 -12.77
CA LYS A 3 -73.20 11.52 -12.77
C LYS A 3 -72.31 11.84 -11.55
N THR A 4 -71.55 10.81 -11.12
CA THR A 4 -70.18 10.86 -10.51
C THR A 4 -70.04 11.63 -9.19
N VAL A 5 -69.91 11.03 -7.99
CA VAL A 5 -69.16 9.83 -7.55
C VAL A 5 -67.71 9.82 -8.08
N ALA A 6 -66.90 10.72 -7.53
CA ALA A 6 -65.47 10.59 -7.31
C ALA A 6 -65.04 11.89 -6.65
N VAL A 7 -64.44 11.84 -5.45
CA VAL A 7 -63.53 12.83 -4.84
C VAL A 7 -63.55 12.73 -3.29
N ALA A 8 -64.57 12.14 -2.67
CA ALA A 8 -64.69 12.15 -1.20
C ALA A 8 -64.20 10.87 -0.47
N ILE A 9 -63.20 10.14 -0.99
CA ILE A 9 -62.58 8.97 -0.28
C ILE A 9 -61.05 9.11 -0.13
N ILE A 10 -60.40 10.15 -0.65
CA ILE A 10 -58.93 10.30 -0.62
C ILE A 10 -58.44 11.12 0.61
N LEU A 11 -59.30 11.42 1.59
CA LEU A 11 -58.95 12.22 2.77
C LEU A 11 -58.94 11.43 4.10
N LEU A 12 -58.85 10.10 4.05
CA LEU A 12 -58.73 9.22 5.24
C LEU A 12 -57.49 8.31 5.22
N SER A 13 -56.51 8.57 4.35
CA SER A 13 -55.22 7.82 4.32
C SER A 13 -54.04 8.56 4.97
N ILE A 14 -54.25 9.76 5.53
CA ILE A 14 -53.17 10.62 6.07
C ILE A 14 -53.10 10.57 7.62
N ILE A 15 -53.65 9.53 8.26
CA ILE A 15 -53.54 9.34 9.73
C ILE A 15 -52.96 7.96 10.10
N PHE A 16 -52.16 7.34 9.21
CA PHE A 16 -51.41 6.12 9.57
C PHE A 16 -49.92 6.14 9.19
N PHE A 17 -49.39 7.28 8.74
CA PHE A 17 -47.97 7.47 8.43
C PHE A 17 -47.31 8.55 9.32
N GLY A 18 -47.76 8.62 10.57
CA GLY A 18 -47.05 9.32 11.64
C GLY A 18 -46.55 8.27 12.63
N PHE A 19 -45.25 8.30 12.92
CA PHE A 19 -44.55 7.52 13.97
C PHE A 19 -44.19 6.07 13.64
N VAL A 20 -43.19 5.87 12.77
CA VAL A 20 -42.18 4.82 13.03
C VAL A 20 -40.90 5.53 13.43
N LEU A 21 -40.83 5.78 14.73
CA LEU A 21 -39.63 6.27 15.40
C LEU A 21 -38.54 5.20 15.37
N ILE A 22 -37.35 5.69 15.05
CA ILE A 22 -36.04 5.17 15.43
C ILE A 22 -36.09 4.58 16.84
N SER A 23 -35.71 3.32 16.97
CA SER A 23 -35.24 2.75 18.24
C SER A 23 -34.21 1.67 17.97
N ASN A 24 -32.97 2.13 18.00
CA ASN A 24 -31.76 1.35 18.13
C ASN A 24 -31.83 0.53 19.44
N LYS A 25 -31.84 -0.80 19.35
CA LYS A 25 -31.57 -1.68 20.50
C LYS A 25 -30.57 -2.75 20.10
N ASN A 26 -29.31 -2.44 20.39
CA ASN A 26 -28.23 -3.40 20.61
C ASN A 26 -28.77 -4.56 21.45
N LYS A 27 -28.78 -5.77 20.90
CA LYS A 27 -28.92 -7.00 21.68
C LYS A 27 -27.53 -7.55 21.91
N GLU A 28 -26.95 -7.11 23.02
CA GLU A 28 -25.88 -7.84 23.68
C GLU A 28 -26.52 -8.98 24.49
N SER A 29 -26.13 -10.24 24.24
CA SER A 29 -26.12 -11.26 25.30
C SER A 29 -25.34 -12.53 24.89
N LYS A 30 -24.20 -12.68 25.58
CA LYS A 30 -23.67 -13.91 26.20
C LYS A 30 -23.03 -14.99 25.30
N LYS A 31 -21.70 -14.88 25.28
CA LYS A 31 -20.67 -15.93 25.22
C LYS A 31 -21.07 -17.27 25.87
N PRO A 32 -20.92 -18.40 25.18
CA PRO A 32 -20.56 -19.67 25.78
C PRO A 32 -19.03 -19.81 25.77
N LEU A 33 -18.44 -20.10 26.93
CA LEU A 33 -17.07 -20.57 27.07
C LEU A 33 -17.11 -22.11 27.00
N LEU A 34 -16.50 -22.72 25.99
CA LEU A 34 -16.12 -24.14 25.95
C LEU A 34 -14.79 -24.20 25.17
N GLU A 35 -13.65 -24.30 25.85
CA GLU A 35 -12.98 -25.53 26.32
C GLU A 35 -12.09 -26.17 25.24
N LYS A 36 -10.83 -26.37 25.63
CA LYS A 36 -9.62 -26.62 24.82
C LYS A 36 -9.45 -28.13 24.55
N ASN A 37 -9.18 -28.59 23.32
CA ASN A 37 -8.02 -29.45 22.93
C ASN A 37 -8.06 -29.90 21.43
N PRO A 38 -7.03 -30.57 20.84
CA PRO A 38 -6.24 -30.01 19.75
C PRO A 38 -6.17 -30.93 18.51
N GLN A 39 -6.71 -30.53 17.37
CA GLN A 39 -6.30 -31.11 16.09
C GLN A 39 -6.10 -29.99 15.07
N GLN A 40 -4.86 -29.49 15.06
CA GLN A 40 -4.36 -28.65 13.98
C GLN A 40 -4.13 -29.54 12.76
N THR A 41 -5.07 -29.55 11.83
CA THR A 41 -4.80 -29.96 10.46
C THR A 41 -4.01 -28.83 9.81
N TYR A 42 -2.68 -28.96 9.79
CA TYR A 42 -1.82 -28.07 9.01
C TYR A 42 -1.97 -28.43 7.53
N THR A 43 -2.78 -27.67 6.81
CA THR A 43 -2.62 -27.55 5.35
C THR A 43 -1.50 -26.55 5.12
N ILE A 44 -0.35 -27.01 4.66
CA ILE A 44 0.72 -26.14 4.14
C ILE A 44 0.16 -25.50 2.87
N GLN A 45 -0.36 -24.29 3.01
CA GLN A 45 -0.66 -23.40 1.92
C GLN A 45 0.11 -22.13 2.22
N ASP A 46 1.12 -21.87 1.40
CA ASP A 46 2.00 -20.71 1.44
C ASP A 46 1.19 -19.43 1.19
N GLN A 47 0.47 -18.99 2.22
CA GLN A 47 -0.26 -17.73 2.22
C GLN A 47 0.70 -16.68 2.77
N ALA A 48 1.32 -15.95 1.86
CA ALA A 48 2.11 -14.77 2.20
C ALA A 48 1.29 -13.89 3.16
N GLN A 49 1.81 -13.68 4.37
CA GLN A 49 1.07 -12.97 5.41
C GLN A 49 0.92 -11.49 5.01
N PRO A 50 -0.30 -10.95 4.99
CA PRO A 50 -0.50 -9.53 4.75
C PRO A 50 0.16 -8.72 5.87
N VAL A 51 0.84 -7.65 5.50
CA VAL A 51 1.48 -6.70 6.43
C VAL A 51 1.07 -5.27 6.05
N ASP A 52 1.34 -4.32 6.93
CA ASP A 52 1.23 -2.89 6.59
C ASP A 52 2.46 -2.18 7.13
N LYS A 53 3.52 -2.14 6.31
CA LYS A 53 4.74 -1.42 6.65
C LYS A 53 4.89 -0.20 5.76
N GLN A 54 5.52 0.83 6.30
CA GLN A 54 5.93 2.00 5.56
C GLN A 54 7.44 2.18 5.66
N ALA A 55 8.07 2.50 4.55
CA ALA A 55 9.49 2.85 4.45
C ALA A 55 9.66 4.02 3.48
N SER A 56 10.86 4.55 3.36
CA SER A 56 11.15 5.67 2.46
C SER A 56 12.40 5.44 1.63
N PHE A 57 12.43 6.03 0.44
CA PHE A 57 13.63 6.02 -0.39
C PHE A 57 13.91 7.39 -1.02
N ASP A 58 15.19 7.69 -1.16
CA ASP A 58 15.69 8.86 -1.88
C ASP A 58 16.71 8.40 -2.92
N ILE A 59 16.66 8.96 -4.13
CA ILE A 59 17.66 8.72 -5.18
C ILE A 59 18.33 10.03 -5.57
N PHE A 60 19.65 10.06 -5.52
CA PHE A 60 20.48 11.18 -5.97
C PHE A 60 21.41 10.75 -7.10
N THR A 61 21.55 11.59 -8.12
CA THR A 61 22.56 11.40 -9.17
C THR A 61 23.34 12.70 -9.36
N ASN A 62 24.66 12.66 -9.19
CA ASN A 62 25.54 13.83 -9.21
C ASN A 62 24.99 14.97 -8.32
N GLY A 63 24.54 14.64 -7.10
CA GLY A 63 23.96 15.61 -6.16
C GLY A 63 22.52 16.06 -6.48
N THR A 64 21.95 15.67 -7.63
CA THR A 64 20.57 16.02 -8.00
C THR A 64 19.59 14.99 -7.45
N PHE A 65 18.60 15.44 -6.67
CA PHE A 65 17.49 14.61 -6.20
C PHE A 65 16.56 14.22 -7.35
N ARG A 66 16.21 12.94 -7.44
CA ARG A 66 15.29 12.41 -8.44
C ARG A 66 13.87 12.34 -7.87
N VAL A 67 12.93 12.87 -8.64
CA VAL A 67 11.51 12.95 -8.26
C VAL A 67 10.70 11.86 -8.96
N PHE A 68 9.70 11.33 -8.27
CA PHE A 68 8.85 10.24 -8.73
C PHE A 68 7.36 10.64 -8.80
N THR A 69 7.08 11.91 -9.11
CA THR A 69 5.71 12.47 -9.16
C THR A 69 4.92 12.11 -10.42
N ALA A 70 5.57 11.57 -11.45
CA ALA A 70 4.88 11.11 -12.66
C ALA A 70 4.04 9.86 -12.37
N SER A 71 2.83 9.79 -12.93
CA SER A 71 1.88 8.69 -12.71
C SER A 71 2.43 7.32 -13.09
N MET A 72 3.42 7.26 -13.97
CA MET A 72 4.10 6.03 -14.38
C MET A 72 4.80 5.28 -13.25
N TYR A 73 4.97 5.88 -12.06
CA TYR A 73 5.62 5.26 -10.90
C TYR A 73 4.65 4.77 -9.83
N HIS A 74 3.35 5.11 -9.91
CA HIS A 74 2.43 4.94 -8.78
C HIS A 74 1.58 3.68 -8.91
N ASN A 75 1.33 3.02 -7.78
CA ASN A 75 0.41 1.87 -7.67
C ASN A 75 0.68 0.73 -8.68
N LEU A 76 1.94 0.44 -8.98
CA LEU A 76 2.32 -0.56 -10.00
C LEU A 76 2.30 -2.02 -9.51
N SER A 77 2.14 -2.23 -8.20
CA SER A 77 2.07 -3.55 -7.59
C SER A 77 1.14 -3.53 -6.37
N GLU A 78 0.39 -4.61 -6.18
CA GLU A 78 -0.49 -4.79 -5.01
C GLU A 78 0.32 -5.12 -3.74
N ASP A 79 1.51 -5.70 -3.90
CA ASP A 79 2.37 -6.16 -2.80
C ASP A 79 3.23 -5.02 -2.22
N VAL A 80 3.65 -4.08 -3.07
CA VAL A 80 4.50 -2.95 -2.69
C VAL A 80 4.40 -1.80 -3.69
N TYR A 81 4.13 -0.58 -3.23
CA TYR A 81 3.91 0.56 -4.13
C TYR A 81 4.20 1.92 -3.48
N ILE A 82 4.22 2.95 -4.32
CA ILE A 82 4.22 4.36 -3.93
C ILE A 82 3.00 5.08 -4.50
N GLN A 83 2.63 6.21 -3.91
CA GLN A 83 1.45 6.99 -4.27
C GLN A 83 1.82 8.42 -4.68
N ALA A 84 0.90 9.10 -5.37
CA ALA A 84 1.16 10.43 -5.94
C ALA A 84 1.31 11.54 -4.88
N ASP A 85 0.64 11.39 -3.73
CA ASP A 85 0.67 12.32 -2.61
C ASP A 85 2.01 12.30 -1.86
N ASN A 86 2.65 11.13 -1.77
CA ASN A 86 3.99 10.98 -1.22
C ASN A 86 4.80 9.90 -1.98
N PRO A 87 5.42 10.25 -3.11
CA PRO A 87 6.06 9.27 -4.00
C PRO A 87 7.40 8.75 -3.47
N ASN A 88 7.87 9.23 -2.32
CA ASN A 88 9.05 8.71 -1.62
C ASN A 88 8.67 7.73 -0.50
N LEU A 89 7.39 7.59 -0.16
CA LEU A 89 6.88 6.65 0.84
C LEU A 89 6.47 5.33 0.17
N VAL A 90 7.17 4.27 0.54
CA VAL A 90 6.90 2.90 0.10
C VAL A 90 5.91 2.24 1.04
N HIS A 91 4.78 1.82 0.50
CA HIS A 91 3.79 1.00 1.20
C HIS A 91 4.06 -0.47 0.89
N VAL A 92 4.27 -1.29 1.92
CA VAL A 92 4.51 -2.73 1.79
C VAL A 92 3.31 -3.48 2.36
N LYS A 93 2.67 -4.28 1.52
CA LYS A 93 1.46 -5.06 1.86
C LYS A 93 1.71 -6.57 2.01
N LYS A 94 2.90 -7.03 1.64
CA LYS A 94 3.30 -8.45 1.72
C LYS A 94 4.60 -8.64 2.51
N ALA A 95 4.65 -9.66 3.36
CA ALA A 95 5.86 -10.03 4.10
C ALA A 95 6.99 -10.49 3.16
N GLY A 96 8.25 -10.27 3.55
CA GLY A 96 9.41 -10.76 2.81
C GLY A 96 9.80 -9.94 1.57
N ILE A 97 9.09 -8.86 1.26
CA ILE A 97 9.44 -7.95 0.15
C ILE A 97 10.78 -7.28 0.41
N THR A 98 11.70 -7.45 -0.54
CA THR A 98 13.01 -6.78 -0.53
C THR A 98 12.98 -5.42 -1.24
N TRP A 99 14.00 -4.61 -1.00
CA TRP A 99 14.20 -3.38 -1.77
C TRP A 99 14.33 -3.64 -3.28
N ASN A 100 14.99 -4.73 -3.69
CA ASN A 100 15.06 -5.14 -5.08
C ASN A 100 13.68 -5.48 -5.67
N ASP A 101 12.83 -6.17 -4.91
CA ASP A 101 11.47 -6.50 -5.36
C ASP A 101 10.67 -5.22 -5.60
N PHE A 102 10.76 -4.24 -4.70
CA PHE A 102 10.14 -2.93 -4.90
C PHE A 102 10.64 -2.24 -6.18
N PHE A 103 11.96 -2.08 -6.36
CA PHE A 103 12.48 -1.34 -7.52
C PHE A 103 12.18 -2.01 -8.86
N LYS A 104 12.08 -3.35 -8.89
CA LYS A 104 11.65 -4.09 -10.09
C LYS A 104 10.22 -3.80 -10.53
N THR A 105 9.37 -3.26 -9.65
CA THR A 105 8.01 -2.84 -10.02
C THR A 105 7.99 -1.54 -10.82
N LEU A 106 9.05 -0.72 -10.69
CA LEU A 106 9.10 0.61 -11.28
C LEU A 106 9.65 0.54 -12.71
N PRO A 107 9.28 1.48 -13.60
CA PRO A 107 9.74 1.51 -15.01
C PRO A 107 11.18 2.01 -15.15
N PHE A 108 12.09 1.50 -14.32
CA PHE A 108 13.52 1.77 -14.33
C PHE A 108 14.28 0.56 -13.76
N SER A 109 15.61 0.52 -13.90
CA SER A 109 16.43 -0.60 -13.40
C SER A 109 17.42 -0.11 -12.36
N LEU A 110 17.53 -0.83 -11.25
CA LEU A 110 18.51 -0.58 -10.21
C LEU A 110 19.19 -1.90 -9.82
N THR A 111 20.51 -1.92 -9.97
CA THR A 111 21.38 -3.02 -9.53
C THR A 111 22.42 -2.48 -8.56
N LYS A 112 23.27 -3.37 -8.02
CA LYS A 112 24.39 -2.97 -7.16
C LYS A 112 25.35 -1.98 -7.83
N ASP A 113 25.46 -2.04 -9.15
CA ASP A 113 26.43 -1.27 -9.90
C ASP A 113 25.82 -0.24 -10.84
N CYS A 114 24.52 -0.29 -11.14
CA CYS A 114 23.92 0.58 -12.16
C CYS A 114 22.50 1.03 -11.80
N LEU A 115 22.20 2.30 -12.04
CA LEU A 115 20.86 2.84 -12.14
C LEU A 115 20.58 3.22 -13.60
N ILE A 116 19.53 2.67 -14.20
CA ILE A 116 18.99 3.10 -15.50
C ILE A 116 17.62 3.71 -15.22
N THR A 117 17.47 5.00 -15.44
CA THR A 117 16.24 5.76 -15.14
C THR A 117 15.11 5.48 -16.17
N GLY A 118 13.88 5.93 -15.87
CA GLY A 118 12.76 5.83 -16.81
C GLY A 118 12.97 6.63 -18.12
N SER A 119 13.81 7.68 -18.10
CA SER A 119 14.26 8.41 -19.29
C SER A 119 15.43 7.73 -20.01
N ARG A 120 15.87 6.56 -19.54
CA ARG A 120 17.01 5.78 -20.04
C ARG A 120 18.38 6.41 -19.82
N GLU A 121 18.51 7.40 -18.92
CA GLU A 121 19.83 7.82 -18.44
C GLU A 121 20.46 6.71 -17.59
N THR A 122 21.75 6.43 -17.80
CA THR A 122 22.49 5.35 -17.14
C THR A 122 23.57 5.90 -16.21
N PHE A 123 23.58 5.41 -14.97
CA PHE A 123 24.51 5.79 -13.92
C PHE A 123 25.14 4.52 -13.32
N CYS A 124 26.25 4.08 -13.91
CA CYS A 124 26.96 2.88 -13.48
C CYS A 124 28.25 3.22 -12.74
N SER A 125 28.54 2.51 -11.67
CA SER A 125 29.80 2.58 -10.93
C SER A 125 30.99 2.40 -11.88
N THR A 126 31.93 3.32 -11.83
CA THR A 126 33.21 3.30 -12.55
C THR A 126 34.37 3.40 -11.56
N GLN A 127 35.57 3.74 -12.01
CA GLN A 127 36.71 4.01 -11.12
C GLN A 127 36.53 5.31 -10.33
N THR A 128 35.91 6.32 -10.93
CA THR A 128 35.78 7.67 -10.36
C THR A 128 34.40 7.95 -9.78
N LYS A 129 33.35 7.35 -10.35
CA LYS A 129 31.96 7.50 -9.89
C LYS A 129 31.48 6.21 -9.25
N LYS A 130 30.69 6.29 -8.19
CA LYS A 130 30.14 5.12 -7.49
C LYS A 130 28.65 5.28 -7.24
N LEU A 131 27.93 4.20 -7.47
CA LEU A 131 26.58 3.98 -6.93
C LEU A 131 26.72 3.42 -5.51
N LYS A 132 26.16 4.12 -4.53
CA LYS A 132 26.25 3.79 -3.10
C LYS A 132 24.84 3.63 -2.53
N PHE A 133 24.71 2.72 -1.59
CA PHE A 133 23.46 2.42 -0.89
C PHE A 133 23.68 2.69 0.60
N THR A 134 22.84 3.55 1.18
CA THR A 134 22.85 3.83 2.61
C THR A 134 21.49 3.45 3.17
N LEU A 135 21.44 2.47 4.07
CA LEU A 135 20.21 2.06 4.75
C LEU A 135 20.26 2.56 6.19
N ASN A 136 19.27 3.36 6.60
CA ASN A 136 19.16 3.89 7.95
C ASN A 136 20.42 4.67 8.43
N GLY A 137 21.13 5.31 7.50
CA GLY A 137 22.35 6.07 7.78
C GLY A 137 23.65 5.26 7.69
N GLU A 138 23.58 3.94 7.50
CA GLU A 138 24.75 3.07 7.38
C GLU A 138 25.02 2.68 5.92
N ASN A 139 26.28 2.65 5.52
CA ASN A 139 26.67 2.16 4.20
C ASN A 139 26.36 0.66 4.10
N THR A 140 25.44 0.29 3.22
CA THR A 140 24.92 -1.08 3.08
C THR A 140 24.93 -1.50 1.61
N PRO A 141 26.07 -1.97 1.07
CA PRO A 141 26.21 -2.31 -0.36
C PRO A 141 25.22 -3.39 -0.86
N ASN A 142 24.69 -4.21 0.03
CA ASN A 142 23.70 -5.24 -0.24
C ASN A 142 22.26 -4.83 0.13
N ALA A 143 21.97 -3.53 0.30
CA ALA A 143 20.65 -3.06 0.73
C ALA A 143 19.50 -3.59 -0.14
N LEU A 144 19.73 -3.76 -1.44
CA LEU A 144 18.74 -4.31 -2.38
C LEU A 144 18.27 -5.72 -1.99
N ASP A 145 19.12 -6.53 -1.37
CA ASP A 145 18.83 -7.91 -0.99
C ASP A 145 18.11 -8.00 0.37
N LEU A 146 17.93 -6.88 1.08
CA LEU A 146 17.33 -6.84 2.40
C LEU A 146 15.82 -6.64 2.33
N GLU A 147 15.09 -7.35 3.21
CA GLU A 147 13.65 -7.14 3.42
C GLU A 147 13.40 -5.71 3.94
N ILE A 148 12.37 -5.06 3.39
CA ILE A 148 11.91 -3.76 3.83
C ILE A 148 11.27 -3.88 5.22
N LYS A 149 11.77 -3.08 6.16
CA LYS A 149 11.25 -2.97 7.52
C LYS A 149 10.52 -1.65 7.73
N GLN A 150 9.73 -1.60 8.80
CA GLN A 150 9.03 -0.40 9.20
C GLN A 150 10.02 0.73 9.46
N ASN A 151 9.74 1.90 8.90
CA ASN A 151 10.51 3.14 8.97
C ASN A 151 11.92 3.06 8.36
N ASP A 152 12.22 2.03 7.57
CA ASP A 152 13.50 2.01 6.85
C ASP A 152 13.61 3.24 5.95
N LYS A 153 14.83 3.78 5.86
CA LYS A 153 15.18 4.84 4.93
C LYS A 153 16.34 4.37 4.07
N LEU A 154 16.06 4.12 2.79
CA LEU A 154 17.10 3.81 1.81
C LEU A 154 17.49 5.07 1.04
N VAL A 155 18.79 5.38 1.00
CA VAL A 155 19.33 6.41 0.12
C VAL A 155 20.22 5.74 -0.93
N VAL A 156 19.89 5.96 -2.19
CA VAL A 156 20.71 5.55 -3.35
C VAL A 156 21.37 6.79 -3.90
N SER A 157 22.69 6.81 -3.97
CA SER A 157 23.43 7.96 -4.48
C SER A 157 24.45 7.54 -5.53
N TYR A 158 24.44 8.22 -6.67
CA TYR A 158 25.48 8.14 -7.68
C TYR A 158 26.29 9.44 -7.70
N GLY A 159 27.62 9.36 -7.65
CA GLY A 159 28.50 10.53 -7.67
C GLY A 159 29.96 10.16 -7.46
N ASP A 160 30.83 11.17 -7.32
CA ASP A 160 32.23 10.97 -6.88
C ASP A 160 32.27 10.66 -5.37
#